data_AF-A0A3C0B6D4-F1
#
_entry.id   AF-A0A3C0B6D4-F1
#
_cell.length_a   1.000
_cell.length_b   1.000
_cell.length_c   1.000
_cell.angle_alpha   90.00
_cell.angle_beta   90.00
_cell.angle_gamma   90.00
#
_symmetry.space_group_name_H-M   'P 1'
#
loop_
_entity.id
_entity.type
_entity.pdbx_description
1 polymer ?
#
loop_
_entity_poly.entity_id
_entity_poly.type
_entity_poly.pdbx_seq_one_letter_code
_entity_poly.pdbx_strand_id
1 'polypeptide(L)' 'VTAKKFVNKNHLFQSSETGKIDEYKEIEETMSPEVLEFIANWILNTGNNK' A
#
# COMPACT_ATOMS: atom_id res chain seq x y z
N VAL A 1 -10.79 10.20 -12.70
CA VAL A 1 -10.33 9.10 -11.82
C VAL A 1 -8.82 9.22 -11.69
N THR A 2 -8.29 9.26 -10.48
CA THR A 2 -6.83 9.36 -10.21
C THR A 2 -6.34 7.99 -9.72
N ALA A 3 -5.24 7.49 -10.29
CA ALA A 3 -4.63 6.22 -9.88
C ALA A 3 -3.16 6.44 -9.49
N LYS A 4 -2.72 5.84 -8.38
CA LYS A 4 -1.33 5.84 -7.93
C LYS A 4 -0.79 4.41 -8.00
N LYS A 5 0.37 4.24 -8.65
CA LYS A 5 1.12 2.97 -8.65
C LYS A 5 2.10 2.97 -7.48
N PHE A 6 2.14 1.86 -6.74
CA PHE A 6 3.18 1.59 -5.75
C PHE A 6 4.16 0.57 -6.32
N VAL A 7 5.44 0.94 -6.39
CA VAL A 7 6.50 0.07 -6.88
C VAL A 7 6.93 -0.86 -5.75
N ASN A 8 7.30 -2.10 -6.08
CA ASN A 8 7.73 -3.12 -5.10
C ASN A 8 6.69 -3.39 -4.02
N LYS A 9 5.41 -3.39 -4.42
CA LYS A 9 4.32 -3.91 -3.62
C LYS A 9 3.69 -5.11 -4.31
N ASN A 10 3.39 -6.16 -3.56
CA ASN A 10 2.59 -7.27 -4.06
C ASN A 10 1.11 -6.86 -4.20
N HIS A 11 0.26 -7.81 -4.60
CA HIS A 11 -1.17 -7.55 -4.83
C HIS A 11 -1.97 -7.27 -3.54
N LEU A 12 -1.37 -7.48 -2.36
CA LEU A 12 -1.94 -7.14 -1.04
C LEU A 12 -1.38 -5.82 -0.49
N PHE A 13 -0.63 -5.07 -1.30
CA PHE A 13 0.05 -3.83 -0.91
C PHE A 13 1.14 -4.02 0.16
N GLN A 14 1.70 -5.22 0.28
CA GLN A 14 2.87 -5.50 1.11
C GLN A 14 4.15 -5.34 0.30
N SER A 15 5.25 -5.03 0.97
CA SER A 15 6.58 -4.79 0.41
C SER A 15 7.15 -6.11 -0.11
N SER A 16 7.49 -6.12 -1.40
CA SER A 16 7.82 -7.34 -2.13
C SER A 16 8.57 -6.99 -3.40
N GLU A 17 9.59 -7.77 -3.73
CA GLU A 17 10.42 -7.53 -4.92
C GLU A 17 9.77 -8.11 -6.17
N THR A 18 9.27 -9.34 -6.08
CA THR A 18 8.73 -10.06 -7.24
C THR A 18 7.21 -10.29 -7.19
N GLY A 19 6.59 -10.11 -6.02
CA GLY A 19 5.17 -10.40 -5.81
C GLY A 19 4.84 -11.89 -5.72
N LYS A 20 5.86 -12.77 -5.67
CA LYS A 20 5.68 -14.23 -5.61
C LYS A 20 5.29 -14.70 -4.23
N ILE A 21 4.56 -15.82 -4.19
CA ILE A 21 4.07 -16.41 -2.95
C ILE A 21 5.20 -16.84 -2.00
N ASP A 22 6.35 -17.22 -2.54
CA ASP A 22 7.51 -17.66 -1.73
C ASP A 22 8.07 -16.55 -0.83
N GLU A 23 7.81 -15.28 -1.15
CA GLU A 23 8.21 -14.14 -0.32
C GLU A 23 7.29 -13.97 0.89
N TYR A 24 6.08 -14.54 0.89
CA TYR A 24 5.05 -14.25 1.90
C TYR A 24 5.47 -14.68 3.31
N LYS A 25 6.28 -15.74 3.41
CA LYS A 25 6.81 -16.22 4.69
C LYS A 25 7.82 -15.27 5.35
N GLU A 26 8.40 -14.35 4.58
CA GLU A 26 9.34 -13.35 5.08
C GLU A 26 8.67 -11.98 5.31
N ILE A 27 7.39 -11.84 4.92
CA ILE A 27 6.64 -10.59 5.02
C ILE A 27 5.90 -10.55 6.35
N GLU A 28 6.35 -9.69 7.25
CA GLU A 28 5.76 -9.47 8.58
C GLU A 28 4.59 -8.46 8.59
N GLU A 29 4.44 -7.67 7.53
CA GLU A 29 3.42 -6.63 7.45
C GLU A 29 2.11 -7.13 6.82
N THR A 30 0.97 -6.70 7.34
CA THR A 30 -0.34 -6.96 6.70
C THR A 30 -0.54 -6.09 5.45
N MET A 31 -0.08 -4.82 5.51
CA MET A 31 -0.03 -3.85 4.40
C MET A 31 1.13 -2.90 4.67
N SER A 32 1.76 -2.38 3.61
CA SER A 32 2.90 -1.48 3.75
C SER A 32 2.50 -0.15 4.42
N PRO A 33 3.27 0.34 5.42
CA PRO A 33 3.02 1.63 6.06
C PRO A 33 2.91 2.80 5.08
N GLU A 34 3.70 2.79 4.01
CA GLU A 34 3.65 3.80 2.93
C GLU A 34 2.26 3.88 2.27
N VAL A 35 1.65 2.72 2.04
CA VAL A 35 0.32 2.64 1.39
C VAL A 35 -0.75 3.11 2.37
N LEU A 36 -0.65 2.71 3.64
CA LEU A 36 -1.56 3.15 4.69
C LEU A 36 -1.52 4.67 4.88
N GLU A 37 -0.33 5.26 4.91
CA GLU A 37 -0.16 6.71 5.02
C GLU A 37 -0.76 7.45 3.82
N PHE A 38 -0.55 6.94 2.60
CA PHE A 38 -1.18 7.53 1.42
C PHE A 38 -2.72 7.49 1.48
N ILE A 39 -3.30 6.36 1.88
CA ILE A 39 -4.76 6.20 2.02
C ILE A 39 -5.28 7.13 3.13
N ALA A 40 -4.61 7.17 4.28
CA ALA A 40 -4.99 8.04 5.39
C ALA A 40 -4.98 9.52 4.99
N ASN A 41 -3.92 9.97 4.33
CA ASN A 41 -3.81 11.34 3.82
C ASN A 41 -4.89 11.64 2.77
N TRP A 42 -5.20 10.69 1.88
CA TRP A 42 -6.28 10.86 0.91
C TRP A 42 -7.64 11.02 1.61
N ILE A 43 -7.93 10.19 2.61
CA ILE A 43 -9.18 10.27 3.39
C ILE A 43 -9.27 11.61 4.14
N LEU A 44 -8.20 12.02 4.85
CA LEU A 44 -8.18 13.25 5.62
C LEU A 44 -8.38 14.48 4.72
N ASN A 45 -7.68 14.56 3.58
CA ASN A 45 -7.85 15.67 2.65
C ASN A 45 -9.24 15.67 1.98
N THR A 46 -9.83 14.49 1.76
CA THR A 46 -11.20 14.41 1.24
C THR A 46 -12.23 14.83 2.28
N GLY A 47 -12.04 14.45 3.56
CA GLY A 47 -12.93 14.79 4.66
C GLY A 47 -12.85 16.24 5.12
N ASN A 48 -11.71 16.90 4.93
CA ASN A 48 -11.48 18.32 5.24
C ASN A 48 -11.98 19.29 4.15
N ASN A 49 -12.37 18.79 2.98
CA ASN A 49 -13.04 19.59 1.93
C ASN A 49 -14.55 19.78 2.22
N LYS A 50 -14.92 19.91 3.50
CA LYS A 50 -16.26 20.36 3.90
C LYS A 50 -16.31 21.87 3.93
#